data_AF-A0A9E1IHE8-F1
#
_entry.id   AF-A0A9E1IHE8-F1
#
_cell.length_a   1.000
_cell.length_b   1.000
_cell.length_c   1.000
_cell.angle_alpha   90.00
_cell.angle_beta   90.00
_cell.angle_gamma   90.00
#
_symmetry.space_group_name_H-M   'P 1'
#
loop_
_entity.id
_entity.type
_entity.pdbx_description
1 polymer ?
#
loop_
_entity_poly.entity_id
_entity_poly.type
_entity_poly.pdbx_seq_one_letter_code
_entity_poly.pdbx_strand_id
1 'polypeptide(L)'
;MKKIYCALDSARSYEAWLAAAQEHDEVTGASDWRADETSAYYDAEMLKDHMRSWESLRQEKQGPQLAATLSSDLYRSLNDLIADVDDTAALAGTKHLVEKYFDAAEESLHWLAETPMPPVSNKEKLYRFKIAWKVFGQSALMLSGGATLGFHHLGVVKALLNQGLLPHILTGSSTGAMIAAGICTRTDEELVELFNHPEQMRLDGLLSVGVLRGLSQRAWLDPEQLYAVLQHNIGDMTFADAYRHSGRALNISVSPARARQKPRLLNHFTAHDLLVARAALASSALPGLFPPVGLYRRGADGGTVEYLPGEFWVDGSIHGDLPKRRLARLHNVNHTIVSQTNPHVIPFTRHHGQRGLRPAFAGLASATARSHGVFVTDLLRRLSPNPLRQLTEGAHALMNQDYRGDI
;
A
#
# COMPACT_ATOMS: atom_id res chain seq x y z
N MET A 1 -9.80 -28.98 12.24
CA MET A 1 -10.32 -27.58 12.33
C MET A 1 -9.88 -26.82 13.58
N LYS A 2 -10.37 -27.08 14.81
CA LYS A 2 -10.01 -26.26 16.00
C LYS A 2 -8.49 -26.16 16.27
N LYS A 3 -7.77 -27.29 16.16
CA LYS A 3 -6.30 -27.34 16.32
C LYS A 3 -5.57 -26.48 15.27
N ILE A 4 -6.03 -26.52 14.03
CA ILE A 4 -5.47 -25.77 12.90
C ILE A 4 -5.64 -24.27 13.11
N TYR A 5 -6.84 -23.82 13.51
CA TYR A 5 -7.05 -22.40 13.84
C TYR A 5 -6.20 -21.94 15.03
N CYS A 6 -6.04 -22.77 16.07
CA CYS A 6 -5.11 -22.44 17.15
C CYS A 6 -3.65 -22.34 16.66
N ALA A 7 -3.23 -23.18 15.71
CA ALA A 7 -1.88 -23.10 15.12
C ALA A 7 -1.70 -21.83 14.29
N LEU A 8 -2.68 -21.47 13.46
CA LEU A 8 -2.69 -20.21 12.70
C LEU A 8 -2.60 -18.98 13.61
N ASP A 9 -3.42 -18.93 14.67
CA ASP A 9 -3.47 -17.79 15.60
C ASP A 9 -2.22 -17.66 16.48
N SER A 10 -1.52 -18.76 16.75
CA SER A 10 -0.33 -18.79 17.62
C SER A 10 0.99 -18.80 16.87
N ALA A 11 0.96 -18.81 15.53
CA ALA A 11 2.14 -18.79 14.69
C ALA A 11 2.99 -17.54 14.94
N ARG A 12 4.30 -17.73 15.13
CA ARG A 12 5.28 -16.66 15.38
C ARG A 12 6.20 -16.39 14.19
N SER A 13 6.10 -17.19 13.15
CA SER A 13 6.84 -17.03 11.90
C SER A 13 5.92 -17.33 10.73
N TYR A 14 6.26 -16.81 9.56
CA TYR A 14 5.50 -17.05 8.34
C TYR A 14 5.52 -18.54 7.97
N GLU A 15 6.64 -19.23 8.15
CA GLU A 15 6.78 -20.65 7.83
C GLU A 15 5.85 -21.53 8.68
N ALA A 16 5.75 -21.22 9.98
CA ALA A 16 4.81 -21.91 10.88
C ALA A 16 3.34 -21.60 10.51
N TRP A 17 3.05 -20.36 10.13
CA TRP A 17 1.72 -19.97 9.67
C TRP A 17 1.35 -20.68 8.36
N LEU A 18 2.28 -20.71 7.39
CA LEU A 18 2.09 -21.34 6.08
C LEU A 18 1.87 -22.83 6.20
N ALA A 19 2.62 -23.52 7.07
CA ALA A 19 2.41 -24.96 7.32
C ALA A 19 0.99 -25.23 7.88
N ALA A 20 0.51 -24.40 8.80
CA ALA A 20 -0.86 -24.51 9.32
C ALA A 20 -1.92 -24.14 8.26
N ALA A 21 -1.62 -23.19 7.38
CA ALA A 21 -2.49 -22.81 6.27
C ALA A 21 -2.58 -23.93 5.22
N GLN A 22 -1.49 -24.63 4.93
CA GLN A 22 -1.49 -25.80 4.04
C GLN A 22 -2.33 -26.96 4.63
N GLU A 23 -2.17 -27.26 5.93
CA GLU A 23 -3.02 -28.25 6.60
C GLU A 23 -4.51 -27.84 6.57
N HIS A 24 -4.81 -26.55 6.69
CA HIS A 24 -6.16 -26.02 6.54
C HIS A 24 -6.71 -26.27 5.12
N ASP A 25 -5.92 -25.96 4.10
CA ASP A 25 -6.33 -26.09 2.70
C ASP A 25 -6.55 -27.55 2.31
N GLU A 26 -5.74 -28.48 2.81
CA GLU A 26 -5.92 -29.93 2.62
C GLU A 26 -7.22 -30.43 3.24
N VAL A 27 -7.50 -30.05 4.50
CA VAL A 27 -8.68 -30.52 5.23
C VAL A 27 -9.98 -29.92 4.69
N THR A 28 -9.93 -28.71 4.12
CA THR A 28 -11.10 -28.03 3.57
C THR A 28 -11.37 -28.34 2.09
N GLY A 29 -10.43 -29.00 1.40
CA GLY A 29 -10.47 -29.23 -0.04
C GLY A 29 -10.04 -28.02 -0.88
N ALA A 30 -9.56 -26.95 -0.25
CA ALA A 30 -9.00 -25.81 -0.97
C ALA A 30 -7.71 -26.19 -1.72
N SER A 31 -6.97 -27.21 -1.25
CA SER A 31 -5.84 -27.77 -2.00
C SER A 31 -6.26 -28.36 -3.35
N ASP A 32 -7.42 -29.01 -3.43
CA ASP A 32 -7.94 -29.53 -4.70
C ASP A 32 -8.30 -28.38 -5.64
N TRP A 33 -8.83 -27.27 -5.10
CA TRP A 33 -9.04 -26.05 -5.87
C TRP A 33 -7.73 -25.48 -6.42
N ARG A 34 -6.63 -25.47 -5.64
CA ARG A 34 -5.32 -25.00 -6.14
C ARG A 34 -4.75 -25.89 -7.24
N ALA A 35 -5.01 -27.20 -7.17
CA ALA A 35 -4.59 -28.19 -8.15
C ALA A 35 -5.43 -28.18 -9.43
N ASP A 36 -6.70 -27.80 -9.34
CA ASP A 36 -7.56 -27.61 -10.51
C ASP A 36 -7.08 -26.43 -11.36
N GLU A 37 -6.53 -26.74 -12.52
CA GLU A 37 -6.00 -25.75 -13.45
C GLU A 37 -7.10 -24.89 -14.10
N THR A 38 -8.37 -25.30 -14.03
CA THR A 38 -9.47 -24.56 -14.66
C THR A 38 -9.80 -23.29 -13.88
N SER A 39 -10.08 -22.23 -14.63
CA SER A 39 -10.45 -20.92 -14.09
C SER A 39 -11.33 -20.17 -15.08
N ALA A 40 -12.21 -19.32 -14.57
CA ALA A 40 -12.96 -18.37 -15.39
C ALA A 40 -12.13 -17.12 -15.72
N TYR A 41 -10.97 -16.96 -15.08
CA TYR A 41 -10.18 -15.74 -15.09
C TYR A 41 -8.97 -15.82 -16.01
N TYR A 42 -8.48 -17.01 -16.32
CA TYR A 42 -7.36 -17.21 -17.24
C TYR A 42 -7.58 -18.45 -18.12
N ASP A 43 -6.92 -18.48 -19.28
CA ASP A 43 -6.88 -19.65 -20.18
C ASP A 43 -5.68 -20.54 -19.81
N ALA A 44 -5.97 -21.71 -19.23
CA ALA A 44 -4.95 -22.64 -18.75
C ALA A 44 -4.05 -23.17 -19.88
N GLU A 45 -4.60 -23.43 -21.07
CA GLU A 45 -3.81 -23.95 -22.20
C GLU A 45 -2.90 -22.86 -22.77
N MET A 46 -3.38 -21.62 -22.84
CA MET A 46 -2.56 -20.47 -23.22
C MET A 46 -1.34 -20.30 -22.29
N LEU A 47 -1.53 -20.39 -20.97
CA LEU A 47 -0.41 -20.28 -20.02
C LEU A 47 0.62 -21.40 -20.24
N LYS A 48 0.16 -22.63 -20.48
CA LYS A 48 1.04 -23.78 -20.78
C LYS A 48 1.76 -23.61 -22.11
N ASP A 49 1.11 -23.07 -23.14
CA ASP A 49 1.72 -22.79 -24.43
C ASP A 49 2.84 -21.74 -24.31
N HIS A 50 2.59 -20.66 -23.58
CA HIS A 50 3.61 -19.65 -23.27
C HIS A 50 4.82 -20.28 -22.57
N MET A 51 4.61 -21.03 -21.48
CA MET A 51 5.71 -21.68 -20.74
C MET A 51 6.53 -22.62 -21.63
N ARG A 52 5.86 -23.46 -22.45
CA ARG A 52 6.53 -24.35 -23.40
C ARG A 52 7.33 -23.58 -24.45
N SER A 53 6.79 -22.47 -24.95
CA SER A 53 7.47 -21.60 -25.90
C SER A 53 8.74 -20.99 -25.30
N TRP A 54 8.64 -20.43 -24.09
CA TRP A 54 9.79 -19.83 -23.42
C TRP A 54 10.89 -20.85 -23.14
N GLU A 55 10.52 -22.05 -22.68
CA GLU A 55 11.47 -23.14 -22.46
C GLU A 55 12.17 -23.57 -23.75
N SER A 56 11.42 -23.77 -24.85
CA SER A 56 12.01 -24.10 -26.16
C SER A 56 13.01 -23.02 -26.62
N LEU A 57 12.64 -21.74 -26.48
CA LEU A 57 13.49 -20.63 -26.87
C LEU A 57 14.76 -20.52 -26.00
N ARG A 58 14.68 -20.87 -24.71
CA ARG A 58 15.86 -21.00 -23.83
C ARG A 58 16.76 -22.15 -24.29
N GLN A 59 16.20 -23.34 -24.53
CA GLN A 59 16.95 -24.53 -24.97
C GLN A 59 17.66 -24.31 -26.31
N GLU A 60 16.99 -23.66 -27.25
CA GLU A 60 17.53 -23.28 -28.56
C GLU A 60 18.44 -22.05 -28.52
N LYS A 61 18.59 -21.42 -27.34
CA LYS A 61 19.40 -20.21 -27.11
C LYS A 61 18.98 -19.01 -27.97
N GLN A 62 17.69 -18.91 -28.28
CA GLN A 62 17.08 -17.82 -29.06
C GLN A 62 16.72 -16.61 -28.17
N GLY A 63 17.71 -16.00 -27.54
CA GLY A 63 17.49 -14.95 -26.55
C GLY A 63 16.73 -13.70 -27.06
N PRO A 64 17.01 -13.16 -28.27
CA PRO A 64 16.24 -12.05 -28.81
C PRO A 64 14.75 -12.36 -29.00
N GLN A 65 14.42 -13.56 -29.48
CA GLN A 65 13.05 -14.03 -29.65
C GLN A 65 12.36 -14.27 -28.31
N LEU A 66 13.07 -14.88 -27.35
CA LEU A 66 12.57 -15.07 -25.98
C LEU A 66 12.20 -13.73 -25.34
N ALA A 67 13.09 -12.72 -25.43
CA ALA A 67 12.82 -11.40 -24.85
C ALA A 67 11.57 -10.72 -25.44
N ALA A 68 11.38 -10.86 -26.76
CA ALA A 68 10.20 -10.30 -27.45
C ALA A 68 8.92 -11.00 -27.03
N THR A 69 8.92 -12.34 -27.06
CA THR A 69 7.76 -13.21 -26.77
C THR A 69 7.36 -13.11 -25.30
N LEU A 70 8.32 -13.21 -24.38
CA LEU A 70 8.08 -13.07 -22.94
C LEU A 70 7.41 -11.72 -22.60
N SER A 71 7.88 -10.63 -23.20
CA SER A 71 7.32 -9.29 -22.94
C SER A 71 5.87 -9.17 -23.42
N SER A 72 5.52 -9.74 -24.58
CA SER A 72 4.14 -9.73 -25.07
C SER A 72 3.22 -10.61 -24.25
N ASP A 73 3.69 -11.79 -23.88
CA ASP A 73 2.90 -12.81 -23.19
C ASP A 73 2.59 -12.37 -21.75
N LEU A 74 3.58 -11.79 -21.05
CA LEU A 74 3.38 -11.22 -19.72
C LEU A 74 2.41 -10.05 -19.78
N TYR A 75 2.56 -9.11 -20.72
CA TYR A 75 1.64 -7.98 -20.83
C TYR A 75 0.19 -8.42 -21.09
N ARG A 76 0.00 -9.49 -21.88
CA ARG A 76 -1.32 -10.05 -22.18
C ARG A 76 -1.95 -10.74 -20.96
N SER A 77 -1.19 -11.57 -20.26
CA SER A 77 -1.68 -12.40 -19.16
C SER A 77 -1.76 -11.68 -17.81
N LEU A 78 -1.06 -10.55 -17.65
CA LEU A 78 -0.95 -9.83 -16.39
C LEU A 78 -2.32 -9.48 -15.76
N ASN A 79 -3.22 -8.90 -16.55
CA ASN A 79 -4.51 -8.45 -16.03
C ASN A 79 -5.37 -9.62 -15.56
N ASP A 80 -5.33 -10.73 -16.31
CA ASP A 80 -6.09 -11.95 -16.04
C ASP A 80 -5.61 -12.66 -14.76
N LEU A 81 -4.30 -12.58 -14.47
CA LEU A 81 -3.68 -13.32 -13.37
C LEU A 81 -3.59 -12.54 -12.06
N ILE A 82 -3.53 -11.21 -12.10
CA ILE A 82 -3.30 -10.36 -10.90
C ILE A 82 -4.61 -9.82 -10.31
N ALA A 83 -5.61 -9.49 -11.12
CA ALA A 83 -6.80 -8.78 -10.63
C ALA A 83 -7.97 -9.71 -10.24
N ASP A 84 -8.02 -10.91 -10.85
CA ASP A 84 -9.26 -11.65 -10.95
C ASP A 84 -9.21 -13.08 -10.40
N VAL A 85 -8.03 -13.59 -10.02
CA VAL A 85 -7.95 -14.91 -9.38
C VAL A 85 -8.46 -14.82 -7.94
N ASP A 86 -9.34 -15.73 -7.54
CA ASP A 86 -9.96 -15.75 -6.21
C ASP A 86 -8.94 -16.19 -5.14
N ASP A 87 -8.03 -15.29 -4.77
CA ASP A 87 -6.95 -15.51 -3.79
C ASP A 87 -7.46 -15.73 -2.36
N THR A 88 -8.78 -15.78 -2.15
CA THR A 88 -9.40 -16.12 -0.87
C THR A 88 -9.93 -17.55 -0.82
N ALA A 89 -9.85 -18.30 -1.93
CA ALA A 89 -10.31 -19.68 -2.00
C ALA A 89 -9.40 -20.66 -1.22
N ALA A 90 -8.13 -20.30 -1.03
CA ALA A 90 -7.15 -21.06 -0.26
C ALA A 90 -6.29 -20.11 0.58
N LEU A 91 -5.81 -20.55 1.75
CA LEU A 91 -4.98 -19.73 2.64
C LEU A 91 -3.52 -19.71 2.24
N ALA A 92 -2.99 -20.83 1.72
CA ALA A 92 -1.56 -21.00 1.48
C ALA A 92 -1.08 -20.50 0.11
N GLY A 93 -1.97 -20.00 -0.75
CA GLY A 93 -1.61 -19.45 -2.04
C GLY A 93 -2.70 -19.58 -3.09
N THR A 94 -2.33 -19.33 -4.34
CA THR A 94 -3.25 -19.33 -5.48
C THR A 94 -3.15 -20.66 -6.26
N LYS A 95 -3.72 -20.70 -7.47
CA LYS A 95 -3.65 -21.85 -8.37
C LYS A 95 -2.20 -22.22 -8.70
N HIS A 96 -1.85 -23.51 -8.61
CA HIS A 96 -0.48 -23.97 -8.91
C HIS A 96 -0.01 -23.69 -10.34
N LEU A 97 -0.94 -23.62 -11.29
CA LEU A 97 -0.62 -23.24 -12.67
C LEU A 97 -0.13 -21.78 -12.77
N VAL A 98 -0.73 -20.88 -11.99
CA VAL A 98 -0.36 -19.46 -11.95
C VAL A 98 1.01 -19.31 -11.30
N GLU A 99 1.28 -20.02 -10.21
CA GLU A 99 2.60 -20.08 -9.56
C GLU A 99 3.68 -20.54 -10.56
N LYS A 100 3.48 -21.69 -11.21
CA LYS A 100 4.40 -22.22 -12.23
C LYS A 100 4.63 -21.26 -13.39
N TYR A 101 3.60 -20.50 -13.80
CA TYR A 101 3.71 -19.53 -14.88
C TYR A 101 4.65 -18.39 -14.50
N PHE A 102 4.53 -17.84 -13.29
CA PHE A 102 5.44 -16.81 -12.80
C PHE A 102 6.85 -17.36 -12.55
N ASP A 103 7.00 -18.59 -12.03
CA ASP A 103 8.30 -19.25 -11.89
C ASP A 103 9.02 -19.38 -13.25
N ALA A 104 8.31 -19.82 -14.29
CA ALA A 104 8.86 -19.96 -15.65
C ALA A 104 9.21 -18.60 -16.28
N ALA A 105 8.46 -17.54 -15.94
CA ALA A 105 8.77 -16.19 -16.37
C ALA A 105 10.03 -15.65 -15.68
N GLU A 106 10.14 -15.84 -14.36
CA GLU A 106 11.32 -15.46 -13.58
C GLU A 106 12.57 -16.19 -14.08
N GLU A 107 12.50 -17.50 -14.31
CA GLU A 107 13.58 -18.29 -14.90
C GLU A 107 14.00 -17.73 -16.27
N SER A 108 13.05 -17.35 -17.13
CA SER A 108 13.33 -16.71 -18.42
C SER A 108 14.08 -15.39 -18.26
N LEU A 109 13.66 -14.55 -17.31
CA LEU A 109 14.26 -13.24 -17.05
C LEU A 109 15.69 -13.40 -16.53
N HIS A 110 15.92 -14.32 -15.59
CA HIS A 110 17.26 -14.65 -15.09
C HIS A 110 18.16 -15.15 -16.21
N TRP A 111 17.68 -16.11 -17.02
CA TRP A 111 18.43 -16.63 -18.16
C TRP A 111 18.80 -15.52 -19.16
N LEU A 112 17.88 -14.61 -19.47
CA LEU A 112 18.14 -13.45 -20.36
C LEU A 112 19.17 -12.49 -19.77
N ALA A 113 19.15 -12.27 -18.45
CA ALA A 113 20.10 -11.41 -17.76
C ALA A 113 21.52 -11.99 -17.86
N GLU A 114 21.68 -13.27 -17.53
CA GLU A 114 22.96 -13.95 -17.41
C GLU A 114 23.58 -14.36 -18.75
N THR A 115 22.76 -14.77 -19.72
CA THR A 115 23.25 -15.35 -20.99
C THR A 115 23.80 -14.28 -21.92
N PRO A 116 25.09 -14.28 -22.30
CA PRO A 116 25.62 -13.31 -23.26
C PRO A 116 24.90 -13.41 -24.61
N MET A 117 24.47 -12.27 -25.18
CA MET A 117 23.72 -12.23 -26.43
C MET A 117 24.38 -11.30 -27.48
N PRO A 118 25.58 -11.57 -28.00
CA PRO A 118 26.17 -10.73 -29.04
C PRO A 118 25.26 -10.63 -30.29
N PRO A 119 25.07 -9.44 -30.90
CA PRO A 119 25.75 -8.17 -30.61
C PRO A 119 25.08 -7.30 -29.51
N VAL A 120 24.04 -7.78 -28.84
CA VAL A 120 23.33 -7.06 -27.76
C VAL A 120 24.23 -6.90 -26.53
N SER A 121 24.59 -5.65 -26.23
CA SER A 121 25.37 -5.31 -25.04
C SER A 121 24.53 -5.41 -23.74
N ASN A 122 25.19 -5.58 -22.59
CA ASN A 122 24.52 -5.55 -21.29
C ASN A 122 23.80 -4.22 -21.01
N LYS A 123 24.30 -3.10 -21.56
CA LYS A 123 23.64 -1.79 -21.46
C LYS A 123 22.30 -1.79 -22.19
N GLU A 124 22.25 -2.40 -23.38
CA GLU A 124 21.03 -2.56 -24.15
C GLU A 124 20.05 -3.54 -23.46
N LYS A 125 20.55 -4.65 -22.90
CA LYS A 125 19.72 -5.55 -22.08
C LYS A 125 19.08 -4.81 -20.91
N LEU A 126 19.88 -4.05 -20.13
CA LEU A 126 19.38 -3.28 -19.00
C LEU A 126 18.33 -2.25 -19.43
N TYR A 127 18.53 -1.59 -20.58
CA TYR A 127 17.54 -0.68 -21.14
C TYR A 127 16.21 -1.40 -21.45
N ARG A 128 16.27 -2.59 -22.07
CA ARG A 128 15.08 -3.40 -22.36
C ARG A 128 14.38 -3.91 -21.10
N PHE A 129 15.12 -4.36 -20.08
CA PHE A 129 14.54 -4.72 -18.78
C PHE A 129 13.82 -3.53 -18.14
N LYS A 130 14.39 -2.32 -18.22
CA LYS A 130 13.73 -1.11 -17.73
C LYS A 130 12.42 -0.81 -18.48
N ILE A 131 12.35 -1.09 -19.78
CA ILE A 131 11.09 -0.96 -20.55
C ILE A 131 10.10 -2.04 -20.12
N ALA A 132 10.53 -3.31 -20.08
CA ALA A 132 9.67 -4.43 -19.69
C ALA A 132 9.08 -4.21 -18.29
N TRP A 133 9.90 -3.79 -17.33
CA TRP A 133 9.46 -3.41 -15.99
C TRP A 133 8.43 -2.26 -15.99
N LYS A 134 8.62 -1.23 -16.82
CA LYS A 134 7.63 -0.15 -17.00
C LYS A 134 6.34 -0.60 -17.68
N VAL A 135 6.35 -1.67 -18.47
CA VAL A 135 5.15 -2.19 -19.14
C VAL A 135 4.41 -3.13 -18.20
N PHE A 136 5.15 -3.97 -17.47
CA PHE A 136 4.64 -4.93 -16.50
C PHE A 136 3.97 -4.24 -15.30
N GLY A 137 4.51 -3.09 -14.88
CA GLY A 137 3.98 -2.34 -13.75
C GLY A 137 4.53 -2.78 -12.40
N GLN A 138 3.93 -2.26 -11.34
CA GLN A 138 4.47 -2.35 -9.99
C GLN A 138 3.37 -2.50 -8.95
N SER A 139 3.74 -3.19 -7.87
CA SER A 139 2.96 -3.24 -6.64
C SER A 139 3.22 -2.02 -5.76
N ALA A 140 2.19 -1.54 -5.09
CA ALA A 140 2.31 -0.54 -4.03
C ALA A 140 1.67 -1.01 -2.72
N LEU A 141 2.33 -0.71 -1.60
CA LEU A 141 1.77 -0.90 -0.26
C LEU A 141 1.08 0.38 0.19
N MET A 142 -0.21 0.28 0.51
CA MET A 142 -1.05 1.39 0.94
C MET A 142 -1.38 1.23 2.43
N LEU A 143 -0.91 2.16 3.24
CA LEU A 143 -1.14 2.19 4.68
C LEU A 143 -2.24 3.20 5.01
N SER A 144 -3.37 2.67 5.49
CA SER A 144 -4.51 3.48 5.92
C SER A 144 -4.22 4.30 7.18
N GLY A 145 -5.06 5.29 7.46
CA GLY A 145 -5.14 5.89 8.79
C GLY A 145 -5.94 5.01 9.75
N GLY A 146 -5.67 5.10 11.05
CA GLY A 146 -6.39 4.30 12.05
C GLY A 146 -6.05 4.63 13.51
N ALA A 147 -5.55 5.84 13.79
CA ALA A 147 -5.05 6.24 15.11
C ALA A 147 -4.06 5.20 15.68
N THR A 148 -4.21 4.78 16.93
CA THR A 148 -3.31 3.80 17.58
C THR A 148 -3.37 2.41 16.93
N LEU A 149 -4.46 2.04 16.25
CA LEU A 149 -4.53 0.79 15.50
C LEU A 149 -3.63 0.81 14.26
N GLY A 150 -3.19 1.99 13.81
CA GLY A 150 -2.23 2.12 12.71
C GLY A 150 -0.91 1.39 12.96
N PHE A 151 -0.51 1.15 14.22
CA PHE A 151 0.73 0.43 14.52
C PHE A 151 0.73 -1.03 14.05
N HIS A 152 -0.42 -1.62 13.74
CA HIS A 152 -0.47 -2.95 13.09
C HIS A 152 0.24 -2.98 11.73
N HIS A 153 0.35 -1.83 11.04
CA HIS A 153 1.11 -1.74 9.79
C HIS A 153 2.57 -2.14 9.96
N LEU A 154 3.17 -1.94 11.15
CA LEU A 154 4.54 -2.39 11.43
C LEU A 154 4.67 -3.91 11.31
N GLY A 155 3.66 -4.67 11.76
CA GLY A 155 3.63 -6.12 11.62
C GLY A 155 3.53 -6.56 10.16
N VAL A 156 2.68 -5.91 9.37
CA VAL A 156 2.55 -6.17 7.92
C VAL A 156 3.86 -5.87 7.20
N VAL A 157 4.48 -4.72 7.47
CA VAL A 157 5.76 -4.35 6.88
C VAL A 157 6.87 -5.32 7.29
N LYS A 158 6.94 -5.70 8.57
CA LYS A 158 7.92 -6.68 9.07
C LYS A 158 7.77 -8.03 8.37
N ALA A 159 6.53 -8.51 8.20
CA ALA A 159 6.26 -9.77 7.51
C ALA A 159 6.70 -9.71 6.03
N LEU A 160 6.32 -8.66 5.31
CA LEU A 160 6.73 -8.46 3.92
C LEU A 160 8.25 -8.32 3.77
N LEU A 161 8.89 -7.55 4.65
CA LEU A 161 10.34 -7.34 4.67
C LEU A 161 11.09 -8.66 4.90
N ASN A 162 10.67 -9.44 5.90
CA ASN A 162 11.31 -10.71 6.23
C ASN A 162 11.23 -11.74 5.09
N GLN A 163 10.25 -11.61 4.21
CA GLN A 163 10.08 -12.47 3.03
C GLN A 163 10.66 -11.84 1.75
N GLY A 164 11.28 -10.66 1.81
CA GLY A 164 11.81 -9.96 0.63
C GLY A 164 10.71 -9.43 -0.32
N LEU A 165 9.49 -9.27 0.18
CA LEU A 165 8.29 -8.89 -0.61
C LEU A 165 7.82 -7.45 -0.35
N LEU A 166 8.56 -6.65 0.42
CA LEU A 166 8.18 -5.27 0.71
C LEU A 166 8.22 -4.41 -0.57
N PRO A 167 7.09 -3.85 -1.05
CA PRO A 167 7.08 -3.08 -2.29
C PRO A 167 7.94 -1.82 -2.19
N HIS A 168 8.58 -1.42 -3.30
CA HIS A 168 9.35 -0.17 -3.37
C HIS A 168 8.47 1.09 -3.37
N ILE A 169 7.16 0.97 -3.59
CA ILE A 169 6.24 2.12 -3.60
C ILE A 169 5.33 2.00 -2.38
N LEU A 170 5.45 2.97 -1.48
CA LEU A 170 4.61 3.06 -0.29
C LEU A 170 3.78 4.32 -0.34
N THR A 171 2.52 4.21 0.09
CA THR A 171 1.69 5.37 0.35
C THR A 171 1.07 5.29 1.74
N GLY A 172 0.89 6.44 2.37
CA GLY A 172 0.23 6.52 3.66
C GLY A 172 -0.64 7.75 3.81
N SER A 173 -1.66 7.62 4.66
CA SER A 173 -2.48 8.73 5.17
C SER A 173 -2.51 8.67 6.70
N SER A 174 -2.45 9.81 7.37
CA SER A 174 -2.50 9.87 8.84
C SER A 174 -1.41 9.00 9.49
N THR A 175 -1.74 8.16 10.49
CA THR A 175 -0.79 7.18 11.07
C THR A 175 -0.08 6.32 10.02
N GLY A 176 -0.75 5.92 8.94
CA GLY A 176 -0.12 5.21 7.82
C GLY A 176 0.95 6.03 7.11
N ALA A 177 0.80 7.36 7.03
CA ALA A 177 1.84 8.26 6.51
C ALA A 177 3.06 8.34 7.44
N MET A 178 2.83 8.33 8.75
CA MET A 178 3.92 8.31 9.74
C MET A 178 4.76 7.03 9.61
N ILE A 179 4.09 5.89 9.49
CA ILE A 179 4.75 4.59 9.34
C ILE A 179 5.44 4.52 7.97
N ALA A 180 4.73 4.80 6.87
CA ALA A 180 5.33 4.81 5.53
C ALA A 180 6.57 5.72 5.47
N ALA A 181 6.54 6.89 6.12
CA ALA A 181 7.68 7.78 6.21
C ALA A 181 8.87 7.12 6.93
N GLY A 182 8.66 6.56 8.12
CA GLY A 182 9.72 5.86 8.85
C GLY A 182 10.31 4.65 8.11
N ILE A 183 9.49 3.99 7.29
CA ILE A 183 9.94 2.88 6.42
C ILE A 183 10.74 3.38 5.23
N CYS A 184 10.26 4.41 4.52
CA CYS A 184 10.93 4.94 3.33
C CYS A 184 12.18 5.78 3.61
N THR A 185 12.49 6.09 4.87
CA THR A 185 13.74 6.77 5.24
C THR A 185 14.85 5.81 5.68
N ARG A 186 14.68 4.49 5.48
CA ARG A 186 15.66 3.48 5.91
C ARG A 186 15.97 2.47 4.81
N THR A 187 17.13 1.85 4.78
CA THR A 187 17.42 0.68 3.91
C THR A 187 16.74 -0.59 4.44
N ASP A 188 16.82 -1.71 3.72
CA ASP A 188 16.29 -2.99 4.23
C ASP A 188 17.03 -3.42 5.52
N GLU A 189 18.35 -3.25 5.57
CA GLU A 189 19.19 -3.59 6.72
C GLU A 189 18.84 -2.75 7.95
N GLU A 190 18.67 -1.43 7.77
CA GLU A 190 18.28 -0.51 8.84
C GLU A 190 16.88 -0.82 9.37
N LEU A 191 15.97 -1.32 8.53
CA LEU A 191 14.64 -1.76 8.96
C LEU A 191 14.69 -3.06 9.74
N VAL A 192 15.49 -4.03 9.29
CA VAL A 192 15.71 -5.28 10.04
C VAL A 192 16.25 -4.97 11.43
N GLU A 193 17.24 -4.08 11.52
CA GLU A 193 17.80 -3.63 12.80
C GLU A 193 16.74 -2.95 13.68
N LEU A 194 15.96 -2.04 13.12
CA LEU A 194 14.87 -1.36 13.83
C LEU A 194 13.81 -2.35 14.35
N PHE A 195 13.49 -3.40 13.60
CA PHE A 195 12.53 -4.43 14.01
C PHE A 195 13.08 -5.46 15.00
N ASN A 196 14.40 -5.55 15.15
CA ASN A 196 15.08 -6.30 16.20
C ASN A 196 15.19 -5.49 17.49
N HIS A 197 15.25 -4.16 17.36
CA HIS A 197 15.34 -3.19 18.47
C HIS A 197 14.15 -2.21 18.50
N PRO A 198 12.90 -2.72 18.67
CA PRO A 198 11.69 -1.89 18.61
C PRO A 198 11.65 -0.79 19.68
N GLU A 199 12.42 -0.91 20.77
CA GLU A 199 12.59 0.12 21.80
C GLU A 199 13.17 1.44 21.28
N GLN A 200 13.82 1.41 20.11
CA GLN A 200 14.35 2.61 19.46
C GLN A 200 13.25 3.45 18.80
N MET A 201 12.09 2.85 18.50
CA MET A 201 10.95 3.55 17.92
C MET A 201 10.21 4.35 18.98
N ARG A 202 10.04 5.65 18.75
CA ARG A 202 9.13 6.45 19.57
C ARG A 202 7.71 6.37 19.01
N LEU A 203 6.79 5.86 19.83
CA LEU A 203 5.38 5.66 19.45
C LEU A 203 4.41 6.51 20.32
N ASP A 204 4.96 7.28 21.24
CA ASP A 204 4.24 8.09 22.23
C ASP A 204 3.79 9.46 21.69
N GLY A 205 3.57 9.57 20.37
CA GLY A 205 3.16 10.81 19.70
C GLY A 205 1.64 11.06 19.72
N LEU A 206 0.84 10.05 20.07
CA LEU A 206 -0.63 10.11 20.12
C LEU A 206 -1.18 10.33 21.55
N LEU A 207 -0.38 10.91 22.45
CA LEU A 207 -0.79 11.17 23.82
C LEU A 207 -1.71 12.41 23.92
N SER A 208 -2.82 12.29 24.64
CA SER A 208 -3.83 13.35 24.83
C SER A 208 -3.25 14.55 25.59
N VAL A 209 -3.45 15.77 25.06
CA VAL A 209 -3.30 16.98 25.88
C VAL A 209 -4.55 17.14 26.74
N GLY A 210 -4.35 17.30 28.04
CA GLY A 210 -5.45 17.44 29.01
C GLY A 210 -6.51 18.48 28.62
N VAL A 211 -7.74 18.25 29.09
CA VAL A 211 -8.99 18.94 28.70
C VAL A 211 -8.88 20.48 28.64
N LEU A 212 -8.17 21.09 29.59
CA LEU A 212 -7.98 22.54 29.67
C LEU A 212 -7.17 23.12 28.50
N ARG A 213 -6.12 22.42 28.04
CA ARG A 213 -5.32 22.83 26.87
C ARG A 213 -6.09 22.61 25.57
N GLY A 214 -6.84 21.50 25.49
CA GLY A 214 -7.64 21.13 24.32
C GLY A 214 -8.68 22.17 23.91
N LEU A 215 -9.35 22.79 24.90
CA LEU A 215 -10.34 23.84 24.66
C LEU A 215 -9.71 25.16 24.17
N SER A 216 -8.51 25.49 24.65
CA SER A 216 -7.83 26.75 24.32
C SER A 216 -7.19 26.76 22.93
N GLN A 217 -6.62 25.62 22.50
CA GLN A 217 -5.90 25.49 21.22
C GLN A 217 -6.72 24.84 20.10
N ARG A 218 -7.98 24.42 20.38
CA ARG A 218 -8.82 23.60 19.47
C ARG A 218 -8.11 22.34 18.95
N ALA A 219 -7.22 21.77 19.75
CA ALA A 219 -6.45 20.58 19.44
C ALA A 219 -6.33 19.69 20.68
N TRP A 220 -6.73 18.43 20.58
CA TRP A 220 -6.75 17.47 21.70
C TRP A 220 -5.46 16.66 21.82
N LEU A 221 -4.51 16.86 20.90
CA LEU A 221 -3.20 16.22 20.85
C LEU A 221 -2.11 17.29 20.62
N ASP A 222 -0.91 17.09 21.20
CA ASP A 222 0.20 18.05 21.10
C ASP A 222 0.93 17.91 19.75
N PRO A 223 0.82 18.89 18.83
CA PRO A 223 1.47 18.82 17.52
C PRO A 223 3.00 18.88 17.61
N GLU A 224 3.56 19.53 18.64
CA GLU A 224 5.01 19.61 18.83
C GLU A 224 5.56 18.27 19.36
N GLN A 225 4.82 17.60 20.24
CA GLN A 225 5.18 16.25 20.68
C GLN A 225 5.13 15.26 19.50
N LEU A 226 4.06 15.32 18.68
CA LEU A 226 3.96 14.48 17.50
C LEU A 226 5.07 14.79 16.50
N TYR A 227 5.41 16.06 16.29
CA TYR A 227 6.53 16.46 15.45
C TYR A 227 7.87 15.95 15.99
N ALA A 228 8.10 16.01 17.31
CA ALA A 228 9.31 15.48 17.94
C ALA A 228 9.43 13.96 17.77
N VAL A 229 8.31 13.23 17.83
CA VAL A 229 8.26 11.79 17.54
C VAL A 229 8.61 11.51 16.07
N LEU A 230 8.02 12.27 15.15
CA LEU A 230 8.31 12.15 13.73
C LEU A 230 9.77 12.48 13.43
N GLN A 231 10.32 13.52 14.05
CA GLN A 231 11.72 13.91 13.94
C GLN A 231 12.67 12.83 14.48
N HIS A 232 12.36 12.24 15.64
CA HIS A 232 13.15 11.12 16.18
C HIS A 232 13.15 9.91 15.24
N ASN A 233 11.99 9.57 14.68
CA ASN A 233 11.86 8.37 13.85
C ASN A 233 12.32 8.58 12.40
N ILE A 234 12.20 9.77 11.82
CA ILE A 234 12.41 10.04 10.37
C ILE A 234 13.67 10.86 10.14
N GLY A 235 14.02 11.75 11.09
CA GLY A 235 15.06 12.75 10.94
C GLY A 235 14.71 13.88 9.96
N ASP A 236 15.71 14.70 9.65
CA ASP A 236 15.61 15.85 8.74
C ASP A 236 15.82 15.46 7.26
N MET A 237 15.13 14.41 6.82
CA MET A 237 15.15 13.98 5.42
C MET A 237 14.12 14.71 4.57
N THR A 238 14.52 15.08 3.35
CA THR A 238 13.57 15.43 2.29
C THR A 238 13.07 14.19 1.57
N PHE A 239 11.97 14.30 0.80
CA PHE A 239 11.49 13.17 -0.02
C PHE A 239 12.56 12.64 -0.97
N ALA A 240 13.43 13.50 -1.48
CA ALA A 240 14.52 13.11 -2.35
C ALA A 240 15.64 12.38 -1.60
N ASP A 241 15.96 12.79 -0.37
CA ASP A 241 16.95 12.10 0.44
C ASP A 241 16.45 10.72 0.83
N ALA A 242 15.19 10.63 1.25
CA ALA A 242 14.53 9.37 1.58
C ALA A 242 14.58 8.38 0.40
N TYR A 243 14.25 8.84 -0.82
CA TYR A 243 14.32 8.02 -2.02
C TYR A 243 15.75 7.62 -2.40
N ARG A 244 16.71 8.55 -2.31
CA ARG A 244 18.13 8.25 -2.62
C ARG A 244 18.73 7.27 -1.63
N HIS A 245 18.32 7.32 -0.36
CA HIS A 245 18.82 6.45 0.70
C HIS A 245 18.19 5.06 0.65
N SER A 246 16.87 4.97 0.60
CA SER A 246 16.16 3.69 0.68
C SER A 246 15.85 3.02 -0.67
N GLY A 247 15.87 3.79 -1.76
CA GLY A 247 15.33 3.35 -3.05
C GLY A 247 13.78 3.25 -3.09
N ARG A 248 13.08 3.56 -1.99
CA ARG A 248 11.61 3.44 -1.89
C ARG A 248 10.91 4.77 -2.15
N ALA A 249 9.92 4.74 -3.04
CA ALA A 249 9.09 5.88 -3.40
C ALA A 249 8.00 6.11 -2.33
N LEU A 250 8.25 7.06 -1.43
CA LEU A 250 7.27 7.54 -0.44
C LEU A 250 6.22 8.44 -1.06
N ASN A 251 4.94 8.19 -0.78
CA ASN A 251 3.80 8.98 -1.23
C ASN A 251 2.87 9.35 -0.06
N ILE A 252 2.81 10.64 0.30
CA ILE A 252 1.98 11.14 1.40
C ILE A 252 0.85 12.02 0.84
N SER A 253 -0.40 11.71 1.21
CA SER A 253 -1.56 12.52 0.82
C SER A 253 -1.79 13.65 1.82
N VAL A 254 -2.03 14.87 1.33
CA VAL A 254 -2.40 16.04 2.13
C VAL A 254 -3.55 16.80 1.49
N SER A 255 -4.46 17.29 2.32
CA SER A 255 -5.59 18.13 1.92
C SER A 255 -5.31 19.58 2.33
N PRO A 256 -5.66 20.58 1.51
CA PRO A 256 -5.49 21.98 1.92
C PRO A 256 -6.53 22.37 2.96
N ALA A 257 -6.15 23.21 3.92
CA ALA A 257 -7.08 23.78 4.90
C ALA A 257 -8.03 24.83 4.27
N ARG A 258 -7.65 25.40 3.10
CA ARG A 258 -8.45 26.37 2.35
C ARG A 258 -9.20 25.70 1.20
N ALA A 259 -10.50 25.99 1.07
CA ALA A 259 -11.43 25.35 0.12
C ALA A 259 -11.09 25.54 -1.38
N ARG A 260 -10.23 26.49 -1.75
CA ARG A 260 -9.88 26.78 -3.17
C ARG A 260 -8.74 25.95 -3.73
N GLN A 261 -8.02 25.18 -2.90
CA GLN A 261 -6.92 24.34 -3.36
C GLN A 261 -7.35 22.88 -3.51
N LYS A 262 -6.60 22.10 -4.31
CA LYS A 262 -6.83 20.66 -4.50
C LYS A 262 -5.89 19.83 -3.61
N PRO A 263 -6.30 18.63 -3.14
CA PRO A 263 -5.42 17.72 -2.41
C PRO A 263 -4.17 17.37 -3.21
N ARG A 264 -3.02 17.27 -2.55
CA ARG A 264 -1.73 16.95 -3.16
C ARG A 264 -1.24 15.58 -2.69
N LEU A 265 -0.58 14.87 -3.61
CA LEU A 265 0.19 13.68 -3.29
C LEU A 265 1.65 14.09 -3.32
N LEU A 266 2.30 14.10 -2.16
CA LEU A 266 3.68 14.52 -1.99
C LEU A 266 4.60 13.31 -2.14
N ASN A 267 5.61 13.42 -2.99
CA ASN A 267 6.63 12.40 -3.22
C ASN A 267 7.91 13.02 -3.80
N HIS A 268 8.91 12.18 -4.08
CA HIS A 268 10.20 12.64 -4.62
C HIS A 268 10.11 13.32 -6.00
N PHE A 269 9.03 13.09 -6.78
CA PHE A 269 8.81 13.79 -8.05
C PHE A 269 8.13 15.16 -7.89
N THR A 270 7.12 15.22 -7.02
CA THR A 270 6.21 16.37 -6.89
C THR A 270 6.62 17.34 -5.78
N ALA A 271 7.42 16.86 -4.83
CA ALA A 271 7.75 17.50 -3.57
C ALA A 271 9.20 17.16 -3.14
N HIS A 272 10.12 17.11 -4.11
CA HIS A 272 11.52 16.66 -3.95
C HIS A 272 12.19 17.19 -2.68
N ASP A 273 12.15 18.51 -2.45
CA ASP A 273 12.87 19.17 -1.37
C ASP A 273 12.08 19.29 -0.06
N LEU A 274 10.83 18.80 0.00
CA LEU A 274 10.01 18.93 1.21
C LEU A 274 10.46 17.96 2.31
N LEU A 275 10.44 18.43 3.56
CA LEU A 275 10.76 17.62 4.73
C LEU A 275 9.67 16.56 4.97
N VAL A 276 10.08 15.30 5.05
CA VAL A 276 9.18 14.16 5.20
C VAL A 276 8.44 14.20 6.53
N ALA A 277 9.12 14.51 7.64
CA ALA A 277 8.50 14.61 8.96
C ALA A 277 7.37 15.65 9.01
N ARG A 278 7.54 16.81 8.34
CA ARG A 278 6.50 17.84 8.24
C ARG A 278 5.33 17.41 7.36
N ALA A 279 5.59 16.68 6.27
CA ALA A 279 4.55 16.12 5.42
C ALA A 279 3.71 15.05 6.15
N ALA A 280 4.36 14.16 6.92
CA ALA A 280 3.68 13.17 7.74
C ALA A 280 2.84 13.82 8.85
N LEU A 281 3.36 14.88 9.49
CA LEU A 281 2.62 15.68 10.47
C LEU A 281 1.38 16.31 9.84
N ALA A 282 1.51 16.94 8.67
CA ALA A 282 0.39 17.53 7.94
C ALA A 282 -0.67 16.49 7.54
N SER A 283 -0.23 15.31 7.10
CA SER A 283 -1.12 14.20 6.76
C SER A 283 -1.84 13.62 7.99
N SER A 284 -1.32 13.85 9.20
CA SER A 284 -1.92 13.40 10.46
C SER A 284 -2.74 14.52 11.15
N ALA A 285 -2.79 15.71 10.55
CA ALA A 285 -3.47 16.86 11.13
C ALA A 285 -4.98 16.81 10.86
N LEU A 286 -5.70 16.00 11.63
CA LEU A 286 -7.16 15.91 11.57
C LEU A 286 -7.82 17.18 12.16
N PRO A 287 -8.73 17.85 11.41
CA PRO A 287 -9.45 19.02 11.90
C PRO A 287 -10.18 18.74 13.21
N GLY A 288 -9.94 19.60 14.20
CA GLY A 288 -10.48 19.47 15.55
C GLY A 288 -9.61 18.64 16.50
N LEU A 289 -8.72 17.78 16.01
CA LEU A 289 -7.75 17.04 16.83
C LEU A 289 -6.36 17.71 16.83
N PHE A 290 -5.92 18.21 15.68
CA PHE A 290 -4.65 18.92 15.49
C PHE A 290 -4.87 20.20 14.68
N PRO A 291 -4.03 21.24 14.87
CA PRO A 291 -4.07 22.43 14.04
C PRO A 291 -3.56 22.11 12.61
N PRO A 292 -4.01 22.87 11.59
CA PRO A 292 -3.43 22.78 10.25
C PRO A 292 -1.92 23.06 10.24
N VAL A 293 -1.18 22.36 9.39
CA VAL A 293 0.30 22.33 9.40
C VAL A 293 0.86 22.97 8.14
N GLY A 294 1.86 23.84 8.31
CA GLY A 294 2.66 24.38 7.20
C GLY A 294 3.71 23.37 6.72
N LEU A 295 3.92 23.31 5.41
CA LEU A 295 4.96 22.46 4.82
C LEU A 295 6.28 23.23 4.72
N TYR A 296 7.38 22.52 4.94
CA TYR A 296 8.73 23.08 4.88
C TYR A 296 9.58 22.28 3.91
N ARG A 297 10.54 22.96 3.29
CA ARG A 297 11.52 22.39 2.38
C ARG A 297 12.93 22.77 2.79
N ARG A 298 13.89 22.01 2.27
CA ARG A 298 15.30 22.39 2.35
C ARG A 298 15.59 23.53 1.38
N GLY A 299 16.16 24.61 1.89
CA GLY A 299 16.66 25.75 1.15
C GLY A 299 17.98 25.44 0.45
N ALA A 300 18.39 26.32 -0.46
CA ALA A 300 19.66 26.19 -1.18
C ALA A 300 20.89 26.33 -0.26
N ASP A 301 20.72 26.99 0.88
CA ASP A 301 21.70 27.16 1.96
C ASP A 301 21.74 25.96 2.93
N GLY A 302 20.91 24.94 2.70
CA GLY A 302 20.74 23.80 3.62
C GLY A 302 19.81 24.09 4.81
N GLY A 303 19.32 25.33 4.95
CA GLY A 303 18.36 25.72 5.98
C GLY A 303 16.95 25.18 5.70
N THR A 304 16.06 25.31 6.68
CA THR A 304 14.65 24.95 6.53
C THR A 304 13.82 26.19 6.20
N VAL A 305 13.12 26.18 5.06
CA VAL A 305 12.31 27.29 4.57
C VAL A 305 10.88 26.83 4.32
N GLU A 306 9.90 27.69 4.57
CA GLU A 306 8.49 27.37 4.29
C GLU A 306 8.27 27.14 2.79
N TYR A 307 7.56 26.06 2.43
CA TYR A 307 7.34 25.69 1.03
C TYR A 307 6.33 26.59 0.33
N LEU A 308 5.22 26.92 1.01
CA LEU A 308 4.17 27.80 0.52
C LEU A 308 3.66 28.69 1.67
N PRO A 309 4.25 29.89 1.84
CA PRO A 309 3.89 30.77 2.93
C PRO A 309 2.40 31.07 3.02
N GLY A 310 1.83 30.82 4.20
CA GLY A 310 0.41 31.07 4.48
C GLY A 310 -0.56 30.00 3.95
N GLU A 311 -0.05 28.89 3.43
CA GLU A 311 -0.84 27.73 3.04
C GLU A 311 -0.65 26.58 4.02
N PHE A 312 -1.76 26.14 4.61
CA PHE A 312 -1.79 25.10 5.63
C PHE A 312 -2.49 23.85 5.11
N TRP A 313 -2.06 22.71 5.63
CA TRP A 313 -2.46 21.39 5.18
C TRP A 313 -3.02 20.59 6.36
N VAL A 314 -3.97 19.72 6.05
CA VAL A 314 -4.66 18.81 6.96
C VAL A 314 -4.66 17.40 6.35
N ASP A 315 -5.19 16.43 7.10
CA ASP A 315 -5.22 15.03 6.70
C ASP A 315 -5.75 14.82 5.27
N GLY A 316 -4.99 14.05 4.48
CA GLY A 316 -5.29 13.73 3.09
C GLY A 316 -6.60 12.97 2.88
N SER A 317 -7.12 12.32 3.93
CA SER A 317 -8.34 11.51 3.89
C SER A 317 -9.64 12.31 3.79
N ILE A 318 -9.61 13.61 4.06
CA ILE A 318 -10.80 14.47 4.16
C ILE A 318 -11.33 14.88 2.78
N HIS A 319 -10.47 14.93 1.77
CA HIS A 319 -10.84 15.43 0.44
C HIS A 319 -10.37 14.52 -0.71
N GLY A 320 -9.79 13.34 -0.40
CA GLY A 320 -9.33 12.40 -1.42
C GLY A 320 -9.45 10.95 -0.97
N ASP A 321 -9.87 10.10 -1.90
CA ASP A 321 -9.69 8.65 -1.80
C ASP A 321 -8.21 8.28 -1.67
N LEU A 322 -7.94 7.04 -1.26
CA LEU A 322 -6.62 6.43 -1.43
C LEU A 322 -6.12 6.69 -2.86
N PRO A 323 -4.91 7.24 -3.06
CA PRO A 323 -4.53 7.90 -4.31
C PRO A 323 -4.16 6.93 -5.44
N LYS A 324 -4.87 5.80 -5.59
CA LYS A 324 -4.62 4.73 -6.57
C LYS A 324 -4.37 5.27 -7.98
N ARG A 325 -5.28 6.09 -8.52
CA ARG A 325 -5.13 6.69 -9.87
C ARG A 325 -3.90 7.58 -10.00
N ARG A 326 -3.50 8.26 -8.92
CA ARG A 326 -2.29 9.10 -8.93
C ARG A 326 -1.03 8.26 -8.84
N LEU A 327 -1.04 7.19 -8.05
CA LEU A 327 0.05 6.21 -7.97
C LEU A 327 0.23 5.49 -9.30
N ALA A 328 -0.86 5.03 -9.92
CA ALA A 328 -0.87 4.45 -11.26
C ALA A 328 -0.22 5.39 -12.27
N ARG A 329 -0.57 6.68 -12.24
CA ARG A 329 0.00 7.68 -13.17
C ARG A 329 1.47 8.02 -12.90
N LEU A 330 1.89 8.13 -11.63
CA LEU A 330 3.23 8.61 -11.29
C LEU A 330 4.27 7.49 -11.23
N HIS A 331 3.86 6.30 -10.81
CA HIS A 331 4.75 5.17 -10.54
C HIS A 331 4.38 3.92 -11.33
N ASN A 332 3.42 4.01 -12.26
CA ASN A 332 2.93 2.86 -13.03
C ASN A 332 2.46 1.68 -12.14
N VAL A 333 1.80 2.03 -11.03
CA VAL A 333 1.21 1.05 -10.12
C VAL A 333 -0.06 0.48 -10.74
N ASN A 334 -0.11 -0.84 -10.85
CA ASN A 334 -1.24 -1.61 -11.33
C ASN A 334 -1.71 -2.69 -10.35
N HIS A 335 -0.98 -2.87 -9.24
CA HIS A 335 -1.35 -3.77 -8.15
C HIS A 335 -1.16 -3.08 -6.80
N THR A 336 -2.11 -3.28 -5.88
CA THR A 336 -2.17 -2.56 -4.60
C THR A 336 -2.45 -3.50 -3.43
N ILE A 337 -1.54 -3.50 -2.47
CA ILE A 337 -1.70 -4.18 -1.18
C ILE A 337 -2.18 -3.14 -0.17
N VAL A 338 -3.36 -3.31 0.41
CA VAL A 338 -3.95 -2.33 1.34
C VAL A 338 -3.96 -2.88 2.76
N SER A 339 -3.14 -2.29 3.62
CA SER A 339 -3.22 -2.55 5.05
C SER A 339 -4.28 -1.63 5.67
N GLN A 340 -5.41 -2.23 6.07
CA GLN A 340 -6.55 -1.51 6.64
C GLN A 340 -6.62 -1.68 8.17
N THR A 341 -6.66 -0.56 8.90
CA THR A 341 -6.78 -0.57 10.38
C THR A 341 -8.08 0.01 10.89
N ASN A 342 -8.91 0.60 10.01
CA ASN A 342 -10.19 1.17 10.37
C ASN A 342 -11.25 0.10 10.74
N PRO A 343 -11.74 0.05 11.99
CA PRO A 343 -12.66 -0.99 12.45
C PRO A 343 -13.98 -1.04 11.68
N HIS A 344 -14.44 0.12 11.20
CA HIS A 344 -15.69 0.25 10.46
C HIS A 344 -15.62 -0.37 9.05
N VAL A 345 -14.42 -0.68 8.53
CA VAL A 345 -14.23 -1.31 7.20
C VAL A 345 -14.15 -2.84 7.31
N ILE A 346 -13.84 -3.37 8.50
CA ILE A 346 -13.66 -4.82 8.76
C ILE A 346 -14.88 -5.69 8.37
N PRO A 347 -16.15 -5.26 8.59
CA PRO A 347 -17.31 -6.04 8.12
C PRO A 347 -17.42 -6.11 6.59
N PHE A 348 -16.77 -5.20 5.86
CA PHE A 348 -16.93 -5.01 4.42
C PHE A 348 -15.79 -5.64 3.60
N THR A 349 -14.61 -5.84 4.18
CA THR A 349 -13.47 -6.55 3.55
C THR A 349 -13.56 -8.07 3.69
N ARG A 350 -14.27 -8.59 4.70
CA ARG A 350 -14.47 -10.04 4.94
C ARG A 350 -15.38 -10.77 3.93
N HIS A 351 -15.83 -10.09 2.88
CA HIS A 351 -16.80 -10.63 1.92
C HIS A 351 -16.24 -10.90 0.51
N HIS A 352 -14.93 -10.79 0.28
CA HIS A 352 -14.33 -11.35 -0.93
C HIS A 352 -14.27 -12.89 -0.86
N GLY A 353 -14.67 -13.53 -1.97
CA GLY A 353 -14.66 -14.98 -2.27
C GLY A 353 -15.66 -15.90 -1.55
N GLN A 354 -16.49 -15.42 -0.62
CA GLN A 354 -17.58 -16.25 -0.11
C GLN A 354 -18.74 -16.32 -1.12
N ARG A 355 -18.85 -17.42 -1.87
CA ARG A 355 -20.01 -17.70 -2.73
C ARG A 355 -21.22 -18.12 -1.90
N GLY A 356 -22.36 -17.42 -2.04
CA GLY A 356 -23.63 -17.79 -1.41
C GLY A 356 -24.60 -16.62 -1.21
N LEU A 357 -25.88 -16.93 -0.93
CA LEU A 357 -26.93 -15.91 -0.73
C LEU A 357 -26.65 -15.00 0.47
N ARG A 358 -26.11 -15.54 1.57
CA ARG A 358 -25.84 -14.78 2.81
C ARG A 358 -24.81 -13.64 2.64
N PRO A 359 -23.60 -13.87 2.08
CA PRO A 359 -22.64 -12.79 1.81
C PRO A 359 -23.13 -11.82 0.71
N ALA A 360 -23.94 -12.27 -0.26
CA ALA A 360 -24.59 -11.37 -1.22
C ALA A 360 -25.64 -10.44 -0.56
N PHE A 361 -26.46 -10.98 0.35
CA PHE A 361 -27.40 -10.19 1.16
C PHE A 361 -26.68 -9.26 2.16
N ALA A 362 -25.57 -9.71 2.75
CA ALA A 362 -24.73 -8.85 3.59
C ALA A 362 -24.06 -7.74 2.77
N GLY A 363 -23.56 -8.05 1.56
CA GLY A 363 -23.07 -7.09 0.58
C GLY A 363 -24.13 -6.08 0.16
N LEU A 364 -25.37 -6.52 -0.08
CA LEU A 364 -26.51 -5.66 -0.42
C LEU A 364 -26.93 -4.78 0.77
N ALA A 365 -27.07 -5.35 1.97
CA ALA A 365 -27.43 -4.62 3.19
C ALA A 365 -26.36 -3.58 3.55
N SER A 366 -25.10 -3.93 3.35
CA SER A 366 -23.95 -3.05 3.61
C SER A 366 -23.84 -1.92 2.56
N ALA A 367 -24.08 -2.21 1.28
CA ALA A 367 -24.19 -1.20 0.22
C ALA A 367 -25.39 -0.25 0.44
N THR A 368 -26.50 -0.78 0.96
CA THR A 368 -27.70 -0.02 1.29
C THR A 368 -27.50 0.82 2.56
N ALA A 369 -26.80 0.30 3.57
CA ALA A 369 -26.38 1.06 4.74
C ALA A 369 -25.40 2.19 4.37
N ARG A 370 -24.51 1.96 3.39
CA ARG A 370 -23.63 3.00 2.84
C ARG A 370 -24.44 4.08 2.12
N SER A 371 -25.37 3.70 1.25
CA SER A 371 -26.19 4.68 0.51
C SER A 371 -27.08 5.52 1.45
N HIS A 372 -27.68 4.90 2.47
CA HIS A 372 -28.46 5.61 3.48
C HIS A 372 -27.60 6.43 4.44
N GLY A 373 -26.44 5.94 4.85
CA GLY A 373 -25.49 6.67 5.68
C GLY A 373 -24.95 7.92 4.98
N VAL A 374 -24.63 7.81 3.68
CA VAL A 374 -24.24 8.94 2.82
C VAL A 374 -25.38 9.93 2.66
N PHE A 375 -26.61 9.45 2.51
CA PHE A 375 -27.79 10.31 2.41
C PHE A 375 -28.06 11.08 3.72
N VAL A 376 -27.97 10.41 4.88
CA VAL A 376 -28.14 11.03 6.21
C VAL A 376 -27.03 12.04 6.49
N THR A 377 -25.79 11.72 6.12
CA THR A 377 -24.66 12.64 6.29
C THR A 377 -24.71 13.81 5.30
N ASP A 378 -25.20 13.65 4.06
CA ASP A 378 -25.47 14.77 3.14
C ASP A 378 -26.65 15.64 3.63
N LEU A 379 -27.66 15.05 4.26
CA LEU A 379 -28.76 15.78 4.88
C LEU A 379 -28.26 16.60 6.09
N LEU A 380 -27.44 16.01 6.96
CA LEU A 380 -26.79 16.71 8.08
C LEU A 380 -25.81 17.78 7.59
N ARG A 381 -25.13 17.57 6.45
CA ARG A 381 -24.29 18.57 5.78
C ARG A 381 -25.09 19.79 5.32
N ARG A 382 -26.31 19.59 4.81
CA ARG A 382 -27.22 20.67 4.38
C ARG A 382 -27.83 21.44 5.55
N LEU A 383 -27.91 20.83 6.73
CA LEU A 383 -28.57 21.37 7.91
C LEU A 383 -27.61 21.93 8.99
N SER A 384 -26.30 21.65 8.91
CA SER A 384 -25.33 22.05 9.97
C SER A 384 -24.76 23.48 9.81
N PRO A 385 -24.64 24.25 10.92
CA PRO A 385 -23.90 25.52 10.95
C PRO A 385 -22.40 25.37 10.62
N ASN A 386 -21.76 26.45 10.14
CA ASN A 386 -20.38 26.48 9.63
C ASN A 386 -19.29 25.72 10.42
N PRO A 387 -19.22 25.71 11.78
CA PRO A 387 -18.19 24.95 12.49
C PRO A 387 -18.46 23.43 12.55
N LEU A 388 -19.73 23.02 12.58
CA LEU A 388 -20.11 21.60 12.54
C LEU A 388 -19.97 21.02 11.14
N ARG A 389 -20.11 21.87 10.12
CA ARG A 389 -19.97 21.49 8.72
C ARG A 389 -18.61 20.88 8.38
N GLN A 390 -17.50 21.44 8.87
CA GLN A 390 -16.15 20.89 8.63
C GLN A 390 -15.94 19.52 9.29
N LEU A 391 -16.46 19.32 10.51
CA LEU A 391 -16.45 18.02 11.20
C LEU A 391 -17.30 16.99 10.46
N THR A 392 -18.49 17.38 9.99
CA THR A 392 -19.36 16.50 9.19
C THR A 392 -18.79 16.21 7.81
N GLU A 393 -18.06 17.15 7.21
CA GLU A 393 -17.35 16.96 5.93
C GLU A 393 -16.20 15.95 6.08
N GLY A 394 -15.41 16.04 7.15
CA GLY A 394 -14.38 15.06 7.49
C GLY A 394 -14.95 13.67 7.77
N ALA A 395 -16.02 13.56 8.55
CA ALA A 395 -16.68 12.29 8.84
C ALA A 395 -17.32 11.66 7.59
N HIS A 396 -18.00 12.45 6.76
CA HIS A 396 -18.61 11.99 5.50
C HIS A 396 -17.54 11.54 4.49
N ALA A 397 -16.40 12.23 4.41
CA ALA A 397 -15.30 11.85 3.53
C ALA A 397 -14.66 10.52 3.97
N LEU A 398 -14.38 10.36 5.27
CA LEU A 398 -13.87 9.10 5.83
C LEU A 398 -14.81 7.92 5.55
N MET A 399 -16.13 8.12 5.69
CA MET A 399 -17.12 7.07 5.41
C MET A 399 -17.25 6.72 3.92
N ASN A 400 -16.89 7.64 3.02
CA ASN A 400 -17.02 7.44 1.57
C ASN A 400 -15.78 6.89 0.88
N GLN A 401 -14.63 6.87 1.56
CA GLN A 401 -13.38 6.39 0.95
C GLN A 401 -13.53 4.96 0.41
N ASP A 402 -13.07 4.74 -0.82
CA ASP A 402 -12.89 3.39 -1.33
C ASP A 402 -11.59 2.81 -0.77
N TYR A 403 -11.75 1.88 0.16
CA TYR A 403 -10.65 1.22 0.87
C TYR A 403 -10.28 -0.14 0.27
N ARG A 404 -10.79 -0.47 -0.90
CA ARG A 404 -10.54 -1.75 -1.55
C ARG A 404 -9.11 -1.77 -2.11
N GLY A 405 -8.32 -2.75 -1.71
CA GLY A 405 -7.06 -3.14 -2.36
C GLY A 405 -7.31 -4.23 -3.38
N ASP A 406 -6.25 -4.65 -4.07
CA ASP A 406 -6.23 -5.93 -4.76
C ASP A 406 -5.94 -7.05 -3.73
N ILE A 407 -5.11 -6.75 -2.73
CA ILE A 407 -4.85 -7.56 -1.52
C ILE A 407 -5.22 -6.79 -0.25
#